data_AF-A0AAU7Z037-F1
#
_entry.id   AF-A0AAU7Z037-F1
#
_cell.length_a   1.000
_cell.length_b   1.000
_cell.length_c   1.000
_cell.angle_alpha   90.00
_cell.angle_beta   90.00
_cell.angle_gamma   90.00
#
_symmetry.space_group_name_H-M   'P 1'
#
loop_
_entity.id
_entity.type
_entity.pdbx_description
1 polymer ?
#
loop_
_entity_poly.entity_id
_entity_poly.type
_entity_poly.pdbx_seq_one_letter_code
_entity_poly.pdbx_strand_id
1 'polypeptide(L)'
;MLKPFGSVTVLNGHIHQVVQKVEGNVAFHTAMATAFPQPAPGAAPNPGPMVVPAGKLESVLGVTKVKVVRGHNHLAIVDTTLAETV
;
A
#
# COMPACT_ATOMS: atom_id res chain seq x y z
N MET A 1 5.27 -15.22 7.11
CA MET A 1 6.39 -14.46 6.51
C MET A 1 6.64 -13.13 7.21
N LEU A 2 5.63 -12.27 7.43
CA LEU A 2 5.87 -10.93 8.02
C LEU A 2 5.81 -10.87 9.56
N LYS A 3 5.34 -11.93 10.23
CA LYS A 3 5.23 -12.03 11.70
C LYS A 3 6.49 -11.59 12.48
N PRO A 4 7.73 -11.88 12.03
CA PRO A 4 8.93 -11.52 12.80
C PRO A 4 9.30 -10.03 12.84
N PHE A 5 8.76 -9.19 11.96
CA PHE A 5 9.19 -7.79 11.86
C PHE A 5 8.38 -6.90 12.81
N GLY A 6 9.00 -6.13 13.70
CA GLY A 6 8.26 -5.28 14.66
C GLY A 6 7.45 -4.13 14.05
N SER A 7 7.75 -3.73 12.81
CA SER A 7 7.01 -2.71 12.06
C SER A 7 7.22 -2.91 10.56
N VAL A 8 6.16 -3.01 9.79
CA VAL A 8 6.21 -3.22 8.33
C VAL A 8 5.32 -2.22 7.62
N THR A 9 5.86 -1.56 6.59
CA THR A 9 5.08 -0.77 5.64
C THR A 9 5.06 -1.48 4.30
N VAL A 10 3.87 -1.82 3.82
CA VAL A 10 3.66 -2.42 2.50
C VAL A 10 3.18 -1.32 1.55
N LEU A 11 4.01 -1.02 0.54
CA LEU A 11 3.63 -0.18 -0.59
C LEU A 11 3.19 -1.08 -1.73
N ASN A 12 1.93 -0.98 -2.15
CA ASN A 12 1.37 -1.86 -3.17
C ASN A 12 0.62 -1.07 -4.26
N GLY A 13 0.44 -1.70 -5.42
CA GLY A 13 -0.32 -1.20 -6.57
C GLY A 13 -1.18 -2.33 -7.14
N HIS A 14 -1.18 -2.50 -8.47
CA HIS A 14 -1.92 -3.53 -9.22
C HIS A 14 -3.47 -3.44 -9.18
N ILE A 15 -4.06 -2.94 -8.09
CA ILE A 15 -5.51 -2.91 -7.88
C ILE A 15 -6.20 -1.60 -8.28
N HIS A 16 -5.44 -0.59 -8.72
CA HIS A 16 -5.95 0.70 -9.23
C HIS A 16 -6.82 1.51 -8.23
N GLN A 17 -6.71 1.20 -6.93
CA GLN A 17 -7.51 1.80 -5.87
C GLN A 17 -6.61 2.23 -4.72
N VAL A 18 -6.99 3.33 -4.04
CA VAL A 18 -6.32 3.80 -2.82
C VAL A 18 -7.03 3.20 -1.62
N VAL A 19 -6.30 2.37 -0.90
CA VAL A 19 -6.71 1.70 0.33
C VAL A 19 -5.59 1.90 1.33
N GLN A 20 -5.98 2.24 2.55
CA GLN A 20 -5.10 2.30 3.70
C GLN A 20 -5.66 1.36 4.76
N LYS A 21 -4.82 0.44 5.24
CA LYS A 21 -5.22 -0.54 6.25
C LYS A 21 -4.05 -0.80 7.18
N VAL A 22 -4.35 -1.00 8.45
CA VAL A 22 -3.39 -1.47 9.44
C VAL A 22 -3.88 -2.79 10.00
N GLU A 23 -3.02 -3.79 9.98
CA GLU A 23 -3.24 -5.09 10.63
C GLU A 23 -2.07 -5.37 11.57
N GLY A 24 -2.29 -5.19 12.87
CA GLY A 24 -1.23 -5.29 13.87
C GLY A 24 -0.08 -4.31 13.59
N ASN A 25 1.11 -4.86 13.35
CA ASN A 25 2.36 -4.15 13.06
C ASN A 25 2.57 -3.86 11.55
N VAL A 26 1.61 -4.20 10.69
CA VAL A 26 1.72 -4.05 9.23
C VAL A 26 0.77 -2.96 8.75
N ALA A 27 1.32 -1.90 8.15
CA ALA A 27 0.59 -0.82 7.50
C ALA A 27 0.64 -0.99 5.98
N PHE A 28 -0.53 -1.03 5.34
CA PHE A 28 -0.69 -1.15 3.89
C PHE A 28 -1.07 0.21 3.30
N HIS A 29 -0.36 0.61 2.25
CA HIS A 29 -0.67 1.78 1.44
C HIS A 29 -0.70 1.38 -0.03
N THR A 30 -1.84 1.64 -0.69
CA THR A 30 -1.94 1.45 -2.14
C THR A 30 -2.01 2.79 -2.88
N ALA A 31 -1.48 2.81 -4.10
CA ALA A 31 -1.50 3.98 -4.97
C ALA A 31 -2.61 3.92 -6.02
N MET A 32 -3.04 5.09 -6.49
CA MET A 32 -3.82 5.20 -7.73
C MET A 32 -3.01 4.66 -8.92
N ALA A 33 -3.71 4.23 -9.97
CA ALA A 33 -3.06 3.86 -11.21
C ALA A 33 -2.72 5.09 -12.06
N THR A 34 -1.74 4.92 -12.94
CA THR A 34 -1.34 5.92 -13.94
C THR A 34 -2.01 5.71 -15.30
N ALA A 35 -2.77 4.63 -15.48
CA ALA A 35 -3.36 4.26 -16.77
C ALA A 35 -4.86 4.59 -16.85
N PHE A 36 -5.67 3.96 -16.01
CA PHE A 36 -7.13 4.15 -15.97
C PHE A 36 -7.67 3.90 -14.56
N PRO A 37 -8.78 4.56 -14.17
CA PRO A 37 -9.50 4.24 -12.94
C PRO A 37 -10.30 2.94 -13.10
N GLN A 38 -10.49 2.22 -11.99
CA GLN A 38 -11.39 1.07 -11.88
C GLN A 38 -12.56 1.39 -10.93
N PRO A 39 -13.69 0.66 -11.04
CA PRO A 39 -14.81 0.80 -10.12
C PRO A 39 -14.39 0.63 -8.66
N ALA A 40 -15.13 1.23 -7.74
CA ALA A 40 -14.94 0.97 -6.31
C ALA A 40 -15.16 -0.51 -5.98
N PRO A 41 -14.53 -1.06 -4.91
CA PRO A 41 -14.75 -2.44 -4.50
C PRO A 41 -16.23 -2.76 -4.34
N GLY A 42 -16.68 -3.84 -5.00
CA GLY A 42 -18.08 -4.29 -4.95
C GLY A 42 -19.07 -3.50 -5.80
N ALA A 43 -18.64 -2.42 -6.48
CA ALA A 43 -19.52 -1.60 -7.30
C ALA A 43 -19.75 -2.15 -8.72
N ALA A 44 -18.98 -3.16 -9.14
CA ALA A 44 -19.11 -3.79 -10.45
C ALA A 44 -18.81 -5.30 -10.39
N PRO A 45 -19.34 -6.11 -11.33
CA PRO A 45 -19.09 -7.55 -11.37
C PRO A 45 -17.62 -7.91 -11.63
N ASN A 46 -16.87 -7.05 -12.34
CA ASN A 46 -15.49 -7.29 -12.72
C ASN A 46 -14.67 -5.98 -12.70
N PRO A 47 -13.35 -6.05 -12.48
CA PRO A 47 -12.46 -4.90 -12.66
C PRO A 47 -12.33 -4.52 -14.14
N GLY A 48 -12.13 -3.24 -14.42
CA GLY A 48 -11.90 -2.76 -15.79
C GLY A 48 -11.85 -1.24 -15.91
N PRO A 49 -11.42 -0.71 -17.06
CA PRO A 49 -11.38 0.73 -17.31
C PRO A 49 -12.76 1.37 -17.20
N MET A 50 -12.83 2.52 -16.52
CA MET A 50 -14.04 3.35 -16.50
C MET A 50 -13.94 4.46 -17.54
N VAL A 51 -15.08 4.82 -18.13
CA VAL A 51 -15.21 6.04 -18.94
C VAL A 51 -15.11 7.26 -18.03
N VAL A 52 -14.29 8.23 -18.43
CA VAL A 52 -14.09 9.48 -17.71
C VAL A 52 -14.42 10.64 -18.66
N PRO A 53 -15.13 11.69 -18.21
CA PRO A 53 -15.38 12.86 -19.03
C PRO A 53 -14.10 13.49 -19.59
N ALA A 54 -14.20 14.06 -20.79
CA ALA A 54 -13.08 14.75 -21.42
C ALA A 54 -12.49 15.83 -20.49
N GLY A 55 -11.16 15.90 -20.42
CA GLY A 55 -10.44 16.84 -19.55
C GLY A 55 -10.45 16.50 -18.05
N LYS A 56 -11.01 15.34 -17.65
CA LYS A 56 -11.04 14.92 -16.23
C LYS A 56 -10.13 13.72 -15.91
N LEU A 57 -9.49 13.09 -16.89
CA LEU A 57 -8.67 11.90 -16.68
C LEU A 57 -7.57 12.10 -15.62
N GLU A 58 -6.85 13.22 -15.64
CA GLU A 58 -5.78 13.49 -14.67
C GLU A 58 -6.28 13.59 -13.22
N SER A 59 -7.56 13.89 -13.00
CA SER A 59 -8.14 13.97 -11.66
C SER A 59 -8.44 12.62 -11.01
N VAL A 60 -8.40 11.53 -11.80
CA VAL A 60 -8.72 10.16 -11.35
C VAL A 60 -7.53 9.21 -11.51
N LEU A 61 -6.38 9.72 -11.94
CA LEU A 61 -5.11 9.02 -11.98
C LEU A 61 -4.17 9.61 -10.95
N GLY A 62 -3.09 8.91 -10.63
CA GLY A 62 -2.02 9.58 -9.90
C GLY A 62 -0.84 8.72 -9.54
N VAL A 63 -0.01 9.31 -8.69
CA VAL A 63 1.24 8.75 -8.19
C VAL A 63 1.32 8.99 -6.69
N THR A 64 1.81 8.00 -5.95
CA THR A 64 2.10 8.16 -4.52
C THR A 64 3.58 8.45 -4.36
N LYS A 65 3.92 9.54 -3.66
CA LYS A 65 5.31 9.88 -3.30
C LYS A 65 5.56 9.52 -1.85
N VAL A 66 6.59 8.70 -1.61
CA VAL A 66 7.04 8.33 -0.26
C VAL A 66 8.41 8.93 -0.03
N LYS A 67 8.59 9.61 1.11
CA LYS A 67 9.88 10.11 1.56
C LYS A 67 10.31 9.30 2.78
N VAL A 68 11.43 8.60 2.67
CA VAL A 68 12.04 7.94 3.83
C VAL A 68 12.77 9.00 4.64
N VAL A 69 12.38 9.14 5.90
CA VAL A 69 13.07 9.99 6.88
C VAL A 69 13.60 9.08 7.97
N ARG A 70 14.92 8.94 8.07
CA ARG A 70 15.53 8.22 9.20
C ARG A 70 15.36 9.07 10.46
N GLY A 71 14.80 8.50 11.51
CA GLY A 71 14.78 9.13 12.83
C GLY A 71 16.17 9.18 13.44
N HIS A 72 16.33 9.97 14.50
CA HIS A 72 17.61 10.11 15.23
C HIS A 72 17.80 9.07 16.35
N ASN A 73 16.84 8.17 16.55
CA ASN A 73 16.90 7.15 17.59
C ASN A 73 17.73 5.95 17.11
N HIS A 74 18.50 5.35 18.02
CA HIS A 74 19.17 4.07 17.77
C HIS A 74 18.13 2.99 17.47
N LEU A 75 18.42 2.12 16.50
CA LEU A 75 17.59 0.95 16.20
C LEU A 75 17.63 -0.02 17.38
N ALA A 76 16.49 -0.61 17.73
CA ALA A 76 16.47 -1.74 18.65
C ALA A 76 17.10 -2.95 17.96
N ILE A 77 18.24 -3.41 18.47
CA ILE A 77 18.87 -4.66 18.05
C ILE A 77 18.39 -5.73 19.02
N VAL A 78 17.74 -6.76 18.49
CA VAL A 78 17.26 -7.91 19.25
C VAL A 78 17.88 -9.15 18.62
N ASP A 79 18.72 -9.84 19.37
CA ASP A 79 19.23 -11.15 18.99
C ASP A 79 18.26 -12.23 19.47
N THR A 80 18.04 -13.26 18.65
CA THR A 80 17.20 -14.40 19.01
C THR A 80 17.86 -15.65 18.47
N THR A 81 17.80 -16.75 19.24
CA THR A 81 18.41 -18.00 18.80
C THR A 81 17.47 -18.74 17.84
N LEU A 82 18.03 -19.53 16.91
CA LEU A 82 17.23 -20.37 16.00
C LEU A 82 16.38 -21.44 16.74
N ALA A 83 16.70 -21.70 18.01
CA ALA A 83 15.99 -22.66 18.85
C ALA A 83 14.73 -22.07 19.52
N GLU A 84 14.61 -20.73 19.59
CA GLU A 84 13.42 -20.08 20.12
C GLU A 84 12.34 -20.08 19.04
N THR A 85 11.35 -20.96 19.20
CA THR A 85 10.21 -21.04 18.29
C THR A 85 9.21 -19.94 18.65
N VAL A 86 8.88 -19.07 17.68
CA VAL A 86 8.00 -17.88 17.82
C VAL A 86 6.51 -18.19 17.65
#